data_AF-A0A7C1S9K0-F1
#
_entry.id   AF-A0A7C1S9K0-F1
#
_cell.length_a   1.000
_cell.length_b   1.000
_cell.length_c   1.000
_cell.angle_alpha   90.00
_cell.angle_beta   90.00
_cell.angle_gamma   90.00
#
_symmetry.space_group_name_H-M   'P 1'
#
loop_
_entity.id
_entity.type
_entity.pdbx_description
1 polymer ?
#
loop_
_entity_poly.entity_id
_entity_poly.type
_entity_poly.pdbx_seq_one_letter_code
_entity_poly.pdbx_strand_id
1 'polypeptide(L)'
;MTSPQLLSKLSLERIRPWFDQGSFQRGTDYWKAGHVRRVKATEEGEELAVQSSVSGRRSLVYHQEIEVYEYDGLIEVSGECSCPVSFNCKHVVAVLCDLIDRYAITASSGGVDQPVEEWLALLSETTVLIEQAEGGRKSAQDTIQLKYLINPEPASEADSRFKIRASVFKSRVLKKGGYGKPVKHSFDRIAVGHYFDDFVLPADKLIGSLVGRQVSYVNQSSSRLLEGELAELALQKMLQTGRCYWRDFDADALQMAAERTLQFNWQEEQEGSVLQAQVLPPASHIFRVDRFWYVDTESGQIGCLQYNELDAQQLALLLDAPFIPKKKLEDVSRHLILDIPAIKIPLPVDLDIKQIVVDVQIPTVKLRMMGLDLDELTGLQGQTNAARLSFQYGDIDCTKPATKSRETHMEGNIAYIVSRNAEFEPQAQELLRLQGLRLDGAPGADTMDWFCSARSRAETSLFWYEFMQSSVAELQRLGWQVEFDDSFGLAIEEAGEWHAHVEVDAGDKWFNLKLGVDIDSEGQQLNLLPVLLEILQQHSRPELLRESLLQSPDYFVQLEGDRLLKLDSARMLTIFDTLLELYDRDPLNQDGGLLLSRHQG
;
A
#
# COMPACT_ATOMS: atom_id res chain seq x y z
N MET A 1 42.55 1.74 23.57
CA MET A 1 42.47 2.91 22.68
C MET A 1 42.28 2.37 21.27
N THR A 2 41.04 2.10 20.89
CA THR A 2 40.66 1.81 19.51
C THR A 2 40.71 3.15 18.77
N SER A 3 41.57 3.29 17.76
CA SER A 3 41.54 4.47 16.89
C SER A 3 40.13 4.65 16.33
N PRO A 4 39.60 5.89 16.26
CA PRO A 4 38.32 6.13 15.61
C PRO A 4 38.41 5.67 14.15
N GLN A 5 37.46 4.81 13.77
CA GLN A 5 37.26 4.32 12.41
C GLN A 5 37.12 5.52 11.44
N LEU A 6 37.92 5.57 10.37
CA LEU A 6 37.84 6.54 9.28
C LEU A 6 36.41 6.72 8.72
N LEU A 7 35.60 5.67 8.66
CA LEU A 7 34.20 5.75 8.23
C LEU A 7 33.37 6.71 9.11
N SER A 8 33.63 6.76 10.42
CA SER A 8 32.98 7.67 11.39
C SER A 8 33.32 9.13 11.20
N LYS A 9 34.42 9.38 10.47
CA LYS A 9 34.98 10.69 10.21
C LYS A 9 34.49 11.28 8.89
N LEU A 10 33.86 10.49 8.01
CA LEU A 10 33.34 10.98 6.74
C LEU A 10 32.11 11.88 6.95
N SER A 11 32.05 12.97 6.18
CA SER A 11 30.87 13.82 6.07
C SER A 11 30.79 14.41 4.67
N LEU A 12 29.60 14.87 4.26
CA LEU A 12 29.42 15.52 2.96
C LEU A 12 30.35 16.73 2.79
N GLU A 13 30.61 17.47 3.86
CA GLU A 13 31.53 18.61 3.85
C GLU A 13 32.98 18.20 3.58
N ARG A 14 33.41 17.06 4.13
CA ARG A 14 34.79 16.58 3.99
C ARG A 14 35.07 15.91 2.64
N ILE A 15 34.09 15.26 2.03
CA ILE A 15 34.27 14.62 0.71
C ILE A 15 34.07 15.59 -0.45
N ARG A 16 33.27 16.67 -0.27
CA ARG A 16 32.90 17.61 -1.35
C ARG A 16 34.08 18.21 -2.12
N PRO A 17 35.24 18.55 -1.52
CA PRO A 17 36.38 19.11 -2.26
C PRO A 17 36.94 18.19 -3.36
N TRP A 18 36.68 16.88 -3.30
CA TRP A 18 37.21 15.88 -4.23
C TRP A 18 36.37 15.69 -5.51
N PHE A 19 35.28 16.45 -5.65
CA PHE A 19 34.34 16.33 -6.75
C PHE A 19 34.05 17.71 -7.36
N ASP A 20 33.85 17.75 -8.69
CA ASP A 20 33.31 18.94 -9.33
C ASP A 20 31.85 19.16 -8.89
N GLN A 21 31.42 20.43 -8.86
CA GLN A 21 30.09 20.81 -8.37
C GLN A 21 28.95 20.09 -9.12
N GLY A 22 29.11 19.86 -10.43
CA GLY A 22 28.10 19.19 -11.25
C GLY A 22 27.99 17.70 -10.95
N SER A 23 29.11 17.01 -10.76
CA SER A 23 29.13 15.59 -10.39
C SER A 23 28.65 15.37 -8.96
N PHE A 24 28.99 16.28 -8.03
CA PHE A 24 28.52 16.22 -6.65
C PHE A 24 26.99 16.35 -6.55
N GLN A 25 26.41 17.35 -7.23
CA GLN A 25 24.96 17.53 -7.25
C GLN A 25 24.25 16.31 -7.86
N ARG A 26 24.67 15.89 -9.07
CA ARG A 26 24.06 14.74 -9.75
C ARG A 26 24.22 13.44 -8.96
N GLY A 27 25.31 13.30 -8.21
CA GLY A 27 25.56 12.12 -7.38
C GLY A 27 24.64 12.06 -6.17
N THR A 28 24.43 13.21 -5.53
CA THR A 28 23.45 13.36 -4.44
C THR A 28 22.04 13.01 -4.93
N ASP A 29 21.67 13.46 -6.13
CA ASP A 29 20.37 13.14 -6.75
C ASP A 29 20.23 11.63 -7.02
N TYR A 30 21.31 10.97 -7.46
CA TYR A 30 21.32 9.52 -7.72
C TYR A 30 21.16 8.68 -6.45
N TRP A 31 21.77 9.13 -5.34
CA TRP A 31 21.60 8.51 -4.03
C TRP A 31 20.15 8.65 -3.53
N LYS A 32 19.58 9.87 -3.58
CA LYS A 32 18.18 10.11 -3.20
C LYS A 32 17.17 9.30 -4.02
N ALA A 33 17.48 9.02 -5.29
CA ALA A 33 16.66 8.20 -6.17
C ALA A 33 16.85 6.68 -5.99
N GLY A 34 17.64 6.23 -5.01
CA GLY A 34 17.83 4.81 -4.67
C GLY A 34 18.60 4.00 -5.73
N HIS A 35 19.49 4.64 -6.50
CA HIS A 35 20.21 3.96 -7.59
C HIS A 35 21.39 3.08 -7.13
N VAL A 36 21.83 3.20 -5.88
CA VAL A 36 22.93 2.40 -5.31
C VAL A 36 22.45 0.97 -5.02
N ARG A 37 23.09 -0.04 -5.65
CA ARG A 37 22.63 -1.44 -5.54
C ARG A 37 23.35 -2.23 -4.47
N ARG A 38 24.68 -2.23 -4.51
CA ARG A 38 25.54 -2.97 -3.58
C ARG A 38 26.71 -2.11 -3.18
N VAL A 39 27.05 -2.17 -1.90
CA VAL A 39 28.22 -1.52 -1.32
C VAL A 39 28.83 -2.49 -0.32
N LYS A 40 30.14 -2.71 -0.44
CA LYS A 40 30.96 -3.44 0.53
C LYS A 40 32.13 -2.55 0.89
N ALA A 41 32.22 -2.16 2.15
CA ALA A 41 33.32 -1.36 2.68
C ALA A 41 34.19 -2.22 3.60
N THR A 42 35.50 -2.04 3.48
CA THR A 42 36.53 -2.64 4.34
C THR A 42 37.42 -1.52 4.84
N GLU A 43 37.73 -1.54 6.14
CA GLU A 43 38.50 -0.47 6.79
C GLU A 43 39.71 -1.07 7.50
N GLU A 44 40.90 -0.55 7.19
CA GLU A 44 42.18 -0.95 7.77
C GLU A 44 42.97 0.30 8.17
N GLY A 45 42.93 0.67 9.46
CA GLY A 45 43.68 1.82 9.98
C GLY A 45 43.17 3.16 9.46
N GLU A 46 43.98 3.84 8.65
CA GLU A 46 43.69 5.16 8.05
C GLU A 46 43.20 5.04 6.59
N GLU A 47 42.81 3.84 6.17
CA GLU A 47 42.36 3.52 4.82
C GLU A 47 40.99 2.84 4.84
N LEU A 48 40.11 3.29 3.93
CA LEU A 48 38.78 2.74 3.69
C LEU A 48 38.65 2.39 2.22
N ALA A 49 38.53 1.09 1.92
CA ALA A 49 38.34 0.55 0.59
C ALA A 49 36.87 0.13 0.38
N VAL A 50 36.26 0.55 -0.73
CA VAL A 50 34.85 0.34 -1.03
C VAL A 50 34.69 -0.24 -2.42
N GLN A 51 34.03 -1.39 -2.50
CA GLN A 51 33.59 -2.01 -3.75
C GLN A 51 32.07 -1.88 -3.88
N SER A 52 31.60 -1.35 -5.01
CA SER A 52 30.19 -1.00 -5.16
C SER A 52 29.66 -1.08 -6.59
N SER A 53 28.33 -1.00 -6.71
CA SER A 53 27.63 -0.93 -8.00
C SER A 53 26.42 -0.01 -7.95
N VAL A 54 26.24 0.78 -9.01
CA VAL A 54 25.19 1.81 -9.13
C VAL A 54 24.48 1.69 -10.48
N SER A 55 23.16 1.84 -10.47
CA SER A 55 22.34 1.85 -11.69
C SER A 55 22.49 3.15 -12.47
N GLY A 56 22.82 3.03 -13.76
CA GLY A 56 22.88 4.12 -14.73
C GLY A 56 21.56 4.34 -15.48
N ARG A 57 21.59 5.25 -16.45
CA ARG A 57 20.47 5.43 -17.39
C ARG A 57 20.40 4.21 -18.34
N ARG A 58 19.19 3.80 -18.75
CA ARG A 58 18.92 2.64 -19.62
C ARG A 58 19.33 1.27 -19.03
N SER A 59 19.20 1.10 -17.72
CA SER A 59 19.44 -0.17 -17.02
C SER A 59 20.88 -0.70 -17.04
N LEU A 60 21.87 0.11 -17.46
CA LEU A 60 23.30 -0.23 -17.32
C LEU A 60 23.72 -0.17 -15.85
N VAL A 61 24.59 -1.08 -15.41
CA VAL A 61 25.15 -1.09 -14.05
C VAL A 61 26.62 -0.71 -14.13
N TYR A 62 27.02 0.28 -13.35
CA TYR A 62 28.42 0.70 -13.23
C TYR A 62 29.00 0.17 -11.93
N HIS A 63 30.23 -0.35 -12.00
CA HIS A 63 31.00 -0.84 -10.86
C HIS A 63 32.01 0.23 -10.45
N GLN A 64 32.21 0.39 -9.14
CA GLN A 64 33.18 1.31 -8.59
C GLN A 64 34.09 0.64 -7.56
N GLU A 65 35.34 1.10 -7.55
CA GLU A 65 36.30 0.90 -6.48
C GLU A 65 36.69 2.28 -5.95
N ILE A 66 36.51 2.50 -4.64
CA ILE A 66 36.72 3.80 -4.00
C ILE A 66 37.66 3.57 -2.83
N GLU A 67 38.73 4.34 -2.80
CA GLU A 67 39.68 4.39 -1.70
C GLU A 67 39.58 5.76 -1.03
N VAL A 68 39.51 5.74 0.29
CA VAL A 68 39.53 6.94 1.11
C VAL A 68 40.67 6.81 2.11
N TYR A 69 41.51 7.84 2.17
CA TYR A 69 42.67 7.90 3.06
C TYR A 69 42.53 9.07 4.03
N GLU A 70 43.02 8.90 5.26
CA GLU A 70 43.23 10.01 6.19
C GLU A 70 44.72 10.26 6.40
N TYR A 71 45.16 11.50 6.19
CA TYR A 71 46.53 11.93 6.47
C TYR A 71 46.51 13.34 7.08
N ASP A 72 47.19 13.52 8.21
CA ASP A 72 47.24 14.81 8.95
C ASP A 72 45.86 15.45 9.20
N GLY A 73 44.82 14.63 9.42
CA GLY A 73 43.43 15.06 9.64
C GLY A 73 42.66 15.48 8.39
N LEU A 74 43.30 15.45 7.21
CA LEU A 74 42.67 15.64 5.92
C LEU A 74 42.21 14.28 5.36
N ILE A 75 41.08 14.30 4.63
CA ILE A 75 40.56 13.12 3.93
C ILE A 75 40.87 13.28 2.45
N GLU A 76 41.38 12.23 1.83
CA GLU A 76 41.56 12.08 0.38
C GLU A 76 40.62 11.02 -0.18
N VAL A 77 40.01 11.30 -1.34
CA VAL A 77 39.04 10.41 -1.99
C VAL A 77 39.46 10.14 -3.43
N SER A 78 39.70 8.87 -3.74
CA SER A 78 40.01 8.36 -5.07
C SER A 78 38.98 7.31 -5.47
N GLY A 79 38.23 7.55 -6.55
CA GLY A 79 37.19 6.63 -7.00
C GLY A 79 37.28 6.32 -8.48
N GLU A 80 37.52 5.05 -8.81
CA GLU A 80 37.45 4.53 -10.17
C GLU A 80 36.06 3.94 -10.45
N CYS A 81 35.52 4.21 -11.64
CA CYS A 81 34.19 3.78 -12.03
C CYS A 81 34.19 3.29 -13.48
N SER A 82 33.48 2.20 -13.77
CA SER A 82 33.31 1.69 -15.14
C SER A 82 32.45 2.55 -16.09
N CYS A 83 32.16 3.81 -15.72
CA CYS A 83 31.40 4.74 -16.55
C CYS A 83 32.33 5.58 -17.44
N PRO A 84 31.80 6.27 -18.48
CA PRO A 84 32.62 7.06 -19.40
C PRO A 84 33.43 8.21 -18.75
N VAL A 85 33.09 8.61 -17.52
CA VAL A 85 33.79 9.65 -16.76
C VAL A 85 35.02 9.09 -16.02
N SER A 86 35.06 7.78 -15.80
CA SER A 86 36.09 6.96 -15.15
C SER A 86 36.53 7.32 -13.73
N PHE A 87 36.69 8.59 -13.38
CA PHE A 87 37.26 9.02 -12.10
C PHE A 87 36.34 10.00 -11.36
N ASN A 88 36.16 9.84 -10.04
CA ASN A 88 35.36 10.70 -9.14
C ASN A 88 34.05 11.21 -9.76
N CYS A 89 33.32 10.31 -10.41
CA CYS A 89 32.08 10.64 -11.07
C CYS A 89 30.91 10.73 -10.08
N LYS A 90 29.74 11.14 -10.56
CA LYS A 90 28.49 11.15 -9.77
C LYS A 90 28.14 9.82 -9.08
N HIS A 91 28.56 8.67 -9.64
CA HIS A 91 28.27 7.37 -9.03
C HIS A 91 29.11 7.15 -7.76
N VAL A 92 30.37 7.61 -7.75
CA VAL A 92 31.24 7.59 -6.57
C VAL A 92 30.62 8.44 -5.44
N VAL A 93 30.13 9.63 -5.78
CA VAL A 93 29.41 10.51 -4.84
C VAL A 93 28.18 9.80 -4.26
N ALA A 94 27.38 9.13 -5.09
CA ALA A 94 26.18 8.44 -4.64
C ALA A 94 26.49 7.33 -3.61
N VAL A 95 27.58 6.57 -3.83
CA VAL A 95 28.05 5.52 -2.92
C VAL A 95 28.58 6.09 -1.61
N LEU A 96 29.34 7.20 -1.66
CA LEU A 96 29.83 7.85 -0.43
C LEU A 96 28.68 8.46 0.39
N CYS A 97 27.65 9.01 -0.26
CA CYS A 97 26.43 9.45 0.43
C CYS A 97 25.71 8.27 1.10
N ASP A 98 25.56 7.15 0.38
CA ASP A 98 24.96 5.91 0.91
C ASP A 98 25.75 5.34 2.09
N LEU A 99 27.08 5.39 2.05
CA LEU A 99 27.93 4.96 3.17
C LEU A 99 27.82 5.87 4.40
N ILE A 100 27.83 7.19 4.21
CA ILE A 100 27.67 8.16 5.30
C ILE A 100 26.29 7.99 5.93
N ASP A 101 25.24 7.80 5.13
CA ASP A 101 23.88 7.60 5.59
C ASP A 101 23.70 6.25 6.29
N ARG A 102 24.19 5.14 5.71
CA ARG A 102 24.16 3.82 6.36
C ARG A 102 24.96 3.79 7.63
N TYR A 103 26.09 4.50 7.71
CA TYR A 103 26.87 4.60 8.93
C TYR A 103 26.15 5.46 9.97
N ALA A 104 25.56 6.59 9.58
CA ALA A 104 24.73 7.40 10.48
C ALA A 104 23.53 6.58 10.99
N ILE A 105 22.89 5.80 10.12
CA ILE A 105 21.82 4.86 10.47
C ILE A 105 22.37 3.77 11.38
N THR A 106 23.47 3.10 11.07
CA THR A 106 24.05 2.00 11.89
C THR A 106 24.63 2.50 13.23
N ALA A 107 25.10 3.75 13.29
CA ALA A 107 25.44 4.43 14.54
C ALA A 107 24.18 4.86 15.32
N SER A 108 23.04 5.03 14.65
CA SER A 108 21.71 5.28 15.24
C SER A 108 20.90 3.99 15.49
N SER A 109 21.28 2.86 14.89
CA SER A 109 20.63 1.55 14.91
C SER A 109 21.61 0.45 15.33
N GLY A 110 22.66 0.83 16.07
CA GLY A 110 23.58 -0.08 16.73
C GLY A 110 22.80 -1.13 17.51
N GLY A 111 23.20 -2.39 17.34
CA GLY A 111 22.51 -3.57 17.84
C GLY A 111 22.07 -3.44 19.30
N VAL A 112 21.05 -4.22 19.64
CA VAL A 112 20.25 -4.28 20.87
C VAL A 112 21.01 -4.06 22.20
N ASP A 113 22.34 -4.20 22.23
CA ASP A 113 23.18 -3.97 23.41
C ASP A 113 23.65 -2.51 23.62
N GLN A 114 23.87 -1.70 22.58
CA GLN A 114 24.43 -0.34 22.75
C GLN A 114 23.42 0.70 23.29
N PRO A 115 22.15 0.72 22.86
CA PRO A 115 21.13 1.56 23.49
C PRO A 115 20.89 1.17 24.95
N VAL A 116 21.06 -0.12 25.28
CA VAL A 116 20.93 -0.65 26.64
C VAL A 116 22.14 -0.30 27.48
N GLU A 117 23.37 -0.42 26.99
CA GLU A 117 24.58 0.01 27.70
C GLU A 117 24.65 1.52 27.90
N GLU A 118 24.21 2.32 26.93
CA GLU A 118 24.13 3.78 27.08
C GLU A 118 22.95 4.21 27.97
N TRP A 119 21.82 3.51 27.93
CA TRP A 119 20.71 3.71 28.86
C TRP A 119 21.07 3.25 30.29
N LEU A 120 21.82 2.15 30.44
CA LEU A 120 22.39 1.67 31.71
C LEU A 120 23.46 2.63 32.22
N ALA A 121 24.29 3.20 31.35
CA ALA A 121 25.24 4.24 31.68
C ALA A 121 24.51 5.49 32.17
N LEU A 122 23.49 5.96 31.44
CA LEU A 122 22.62 7.06 31.86
C LEU A 122 21.91 6.77 33.19
N LEU A 123 21.35 5.57 33.39
CA LEU A 123 20.74 5.16 34.64
C LEU A 123 21.75 5.18 35.78
N SER A 124 22.94 4.60 35.58
CA SER A 124 24.01 4.53 36.58
C SER A 124 24.59 5.89 36.94
N GLU A 125 24.76 6.78 35.96
CA GLU A 125 25.14 8.17 36.18
C GLU A 125 24.03 8.91 36.93
N THR A 126 22.76 8.65 36.63
CA THR A 126 21.63 9.27 37.32
C THR A 126 21.55 8.82 38.78
N THR A 127 21.79 7.54 39.10
CA THR A 127 21.85 7.06 40.49
C THR A 127 23.01 7.67 41.25
N VAL A 128 24.20 7.74 40.67
CA VAL A 128 25.40 8.34 41.30
C VAL A 128 25.21 9.84 41.54
N LEU A 129 24.54 10.56 40.63
CA LEU A 129 24.30 11.99 40.75
C LEU A 129 23.18 12.33 41.74
N ILE A 130 22.18 11.46 41.91
CA ILE A 130 21.17 11.56 42.97
C ILE A 130 21.83 11.37 44.35
N GLU A 131 22.73 10.39 44.49
CA GLU A 131 23.47 10.13 45.74
C GLU A 131 24.46 11.25 46.09
N GLN A 132 25.05 11.92 45.09
CA GLN A 132 25.97 13.04 45.31
C GLN A 132 25.27 14.39 45.56
N ALA A 133 24.02 14.57 45.12
CA ALA A 133 23.24 15.78 45.39
C ALA A 133 22.89 15.95 46.88
N GLU A 134 22.90 14.86 47.65
CA GLU A 134 22.68 14.87 49.11
C GLU A 134 23.96 15.21 49.92
N GLY A 135 25.13 15.22 49.28
CA GLY A 135 26.45 15.48 49.91
C GLY A 135 27.11 16.78 49.42
N GLY A 136 26.73 17.92 49.99
CA GLY A 136 26.99 19.25 49.41
C GLY A 136 28.45 19.73 49.24
N ARG A 137 28.59 20.78 48.41
CA ARG A 137 29.56 21.89 48.56
C ARG A 137 29.07 23.14 47.81
N LYS A 138 28.79 24.22 48.54
CA LYS A 138 28.56 25.57 47.97
C LYS A 138 29.90 26.18 47.55
N SER A 139 30.02 26.56 46.28
CA SER A 139 31.15 27.29 45.71
C SER A 139 30.75 28.74 45.43
N ALA A 140 31.67 29.68 45.61
CA ALA A 140 31.44 31.13 45.49
C ALA A 140 31.04 31.65 44.07
N GLN A 141 30.75 30.75 43.11
CA GLN A 141 30.18 31.03 41.78
C GLN A 141 28.65 30.76 41.69
N ASP A 142 27.99 30.56 42.83
CA ASP A 142 26.54 30.37 43.10
C ASP A 142 25.55 31.41 42.49
N THR A 143 25.97 32.22 41.53
CA THR A 143 25.13 33.28 40.97
C THR A 143 24.58 33.01 39.57
N ILE A 144 24.82 31.87 38.89
CA ILE A 144 24.21 31.61 37.57
C ILE A 144 23.40 30.31 37.63
N GLN A 145 22.19 30.30 37.07
CA GLN A 145 21.34 29.12 36.95
C GLN A 145 20.72 29.04 35.55
N LEU A 146 20.48 27.80 35.09
CA LEU A 146 19.71 27.55 33.88
C LEU A 146 18.20 27.64 34.12
N LYS A 147 17.49 28.20 33.16
CA LYS A 147 16.02 28.27 33.09
C LYS A 147 15.56 27.67 31.77
N TYR A 148 14.44 26.97 31.79
CA TYR A 148 13.80 26.37 30.62
C TYR A 148 12.56 27.17 30.26
N LEU A 149 12.36 27.39 28.97
CA LEU A 149 11.22 28.11 28.43
C LEU A 149 10.52 27.26 27.39
N ILE A 150 9.24 26.97 27.60
CA ILE A 150 8.40 26.24 26.63
C ILE A 150 7.40 27.18 25.96
N ASN A 151 7.38 27.14 24.62
CA ASN A 151 6.63 28.08 23.79
C ASN A 151 5.85 27.34 22.69
N PRO A 152 4.59 27.71 22.42
CA PRO A 152 3.88 27.24 21.23
C PRO A 152 4.67 27.56 19.97
N GLU A 153 4.67 26.63 19.02
CA GLU A 153 5.22 26.88 17.71
C GLU A 153 4.33 27.87 16.94
N PRO A 154 4.90 28.88 16.24
CA PRO A 154 4.11 29.77 15.41
C PRO A 154 3.33 28.98 14.35
N ALA A 155 2.05 29.29 14.17
CA ALA A 155 1.19 28.61 13.19
C ALA A 155 1.69 28.71 11.73
N SER A 156 2.61 29.65 11.43
CA SER A 156 3.23 29.79 10.11
C SER A 156 4.30 28.73 9.81
N GLU A 157 4.82 28.03 10.82
CA GLU A 157 5.93 27.07 10.70
C GLU A 157 5.54 25.64 11.08
N ALA A 158 4.36 25.44 11.66
CA ALA A 158 3.91 24.15 12.18
C ALA A 158 2.82 23.52 11.32
N ASP A 159 2.97 22.24 10.98
CA ASP A 159 1.90 21.43 10.36
C ASP A 159 0.72 21.16 11.33
N SER A 160 0.87 21.51 12.61
CA SER A 160 -0.19 21.42 13.63
C SER A 160 -0.03 22.52 14.68
N ARG A 161 -1.14 23.11 15.13
CA ARG A 161 -1.17 24.17 16.16
C ARG A 161 -0.84 23.71 17.58
N PHE A 162 -0.58 22.41 17.79
CA PHE A 162 -0.30 21.83 19.11
C PHE A 162 1.19 21.59 19.36
N LYS A 163 2.08 21.96 18.43
CA LYS A 163 3.52 21.78 18.59
C LYS A 163 4.11 22.78 19.59
N ILE A 164 5.08 22.33 20.37
CA ILE A 164 5.77 23.12 21.40
C ILE A 164 7.28 23.05 21.21
N ARG A 165 7.97 24.15 21.46
CA ARG A 165 9.44 24.22 21.48
C ARG A 165 9.95 24.55 22.88
N ALA A 166 11.03 23.88 23.28
CA ALA A 166 11.81 24.24 24.46
C ALA A 166 13.02 25.10 24.08
N SER A 167 13.38 26.03 24.95
CA SER A 167 14.62 26.81 24.88
C SER A 167 15.27 26.87 26.25
N VAL A 168 16.60 26.91 26.29
CA VAL A 168 17.35 27.04 27.54
C VAL A 168 18.00 28.42 27.62
N PHE A 169 17.94 29.03 28.80
CA PHE A 169 18.52 30.32 29.12
C PHE A 169 19.38 30.21 30.36
N LYS A 170 20.40 31.06 30.48
CA LYS A 170 21.17 31.25 31.71
C LYS A 170 20.86 32.61 32.31
N SER A 171 20.63 32.65 33.62
CA SER A 171 20.29 33.85 34.36
C SER A 171 21.13 33.98 35.63
N ARG A 172 21.47 35.21 36.00
CA ARG A 172 22.19 35.47 37.25
C ARG A 172 21.23 35.54 38.44
N VAL A 173 21.42 34.77 39.50
CA VAL A 173 20.70 34.90 40.78
C VAL A 173 21.12 36.20 41.47
N LEU A 174 20.15 37.04 41.83
CA LEU A 174 20.39 38.34 42.46
C LEU A 174 20.47 38.21 44.00
N LYS A 175 21.23 39.10 44.64
CA LYS A 175 21.50 39.09 46.10
C LYS A 175 20.25 39.22 46.98
N LYS A 176 19.11 39.69 46.45
CA LYS A 176 17.83 39.86 47.17
C LYS A 176 16.82 38.74 46.87
N GLY A 177 17.23 37.67 46.20
CA GLY A 177 16.32 36.72 45.56
C GLY A 177 15.90 37.20 44.16
N GLY A 178 15.49 36.28 43.30
CA GLY A 178 15.12 36.54 41.91
C GLY A 178 16.27 36.45 40.90
N TYR A 179 15.94 36.65 39.61
CA TYR A 179 16.84 36.43 38.48
C TYR A 179 17.14 37.72 37.71
N GLY A 180 18.39 37.88 37.28
CA GLY A 180 18.81 38.89 36.32
C GLY A 180 18.44 38.51 34.88
N LYS A 181 18.69 39.43 33.95
CA LYS A 181 18.28 39.31 32.54
C LYS A 181 18.70 37.94 31.94
N PRO A 182 17.75 37.14 31.42
CA PRO A 182 18.05 35.84 30.84
C PRO A 182 18.79 35.98 29.52
N VAL A 183 19.80 35.13 29.32
CA VAL A 183 20.61 35.06 28.09
C VAL A 183 20.45 33.67 27.48
N LYS A 184 20.16 33.60 26.17
CA LYS A 184 19.98 32.32 25.46
C LYS A 184 21.19 31.41 25.64
N HIS A 185 20.92 30.13 25.78
CA HIS A 185 21.91 29.05 25.85
C HIS A 185 21.50 27.91 24.89
N SER A 186 22.20 26.77 24.89
CA SER A 186 21.95 25.66 23.95
C SER A 186 21.86 24.33 24.69
N PHE A 187 20.92 23.48 24.26
CA PHE A 187 20.78 22.09 24.75
C PHE A 187 21.99 21.22 24.38
N ASP A 188 22.60 21.44 23.21
CA ASP A 188 23.77 20.66 22.77
C ASP A 188 24.98 20.93 23.67
N ARG A 189 25.16 22.19 24.11
CA ARG A 189 26.26 22.58 24.99
C ARG A 189 26.14 22.03 26.41
N ILE A 190 24.93 21.83 26.91
CA ILE A 190 24.72 21.22 28.23
C ILE A 190 24.77 19.68 28.16
N ALA A 191 24.52 19.08 26.98
CA ALA A 191 24.59 17.63 26.77
C ALA A 191 26.04 17.12 26.61
N VAL A 192 26.85 17.84 25.83
CA VAL A 192 28.25 17.48 25.58
C VAL A 192 29.08 17.99 26.75
N GLY A 193 29.37 17.10 27.71
CA GLY A 193 30.07 17.39 28.97
C GLY A 193 31.55 17.85 28.85
N HIS A 194 31.95 18.42 27.72
CA HIS A 194 33.34 18.84 27.46
C HIS A 194 33.68 20.27 27.90
N TYR A 195 32.74 21.01 28.50
CA TYR A 195 33.01 22.34 29.05
C TYR A 195 32.63 22.46 30.53
N PHE A 196 33.60 22.93 31.31
CA PHE A 196 33.55 23.24 32.75
C PHE A 196 32.63 24.43 33.06
N ASP A 197 31.36 24.34 32.70
CA ASP A 197 30.35 25.30 33.16
C ASP A 197 29.85 24.83 34.54
N ASP A 198 30.55 25.25 35.61
CA ASP A 198 30.29 24.86 37.01
C ASP A 198 28.86 25.17 37.50
N PHE A 199 28.05 25.90 36.71
CA PHE A 199 26.65 26.23 36.98
C PHE A 199 25.64 25.24 36.37
N VAL A 200 26.08 24.27 35.54
CA VAL A 200 25.21 23.27 34.91
C VAL A 200 25.03 22.09 35.87
N LEU A 201 23.80 21.89 36.33
CA LEU A 201 23.49 20.82 37.28
C LEU A 201 23.42 19.45 36.58
N PRO A 202 23.57 18.34 37.31
CA PRO A 202 23.40 17.00 36.75
C PRO A 202 22.06 16.78 36.05
N ALA A 203 20.98 17.30 36.63
CA ALA A 203 19.65 17.29 36.01
C ALA A 203 19.63 18.03 34.65
N ASP A 204 20.44 19.08 34.51
CA ASP A 204 20.51 19.88 33.29
C ASP A 204 21.20 19.12 32.16
N LYS A 205 22.25 18.35 32.49
CA LYS A 205 22.95 17.47 31.53
C LYS A 205 22.02 16.40 30.98
N LEU A 206 21.25 15.75 31.87
CA LEU A 206 20.24 14.76 31.49
C LEU A 206 19.16 15.38 30.58
N ILE A 207 18.63 16.55 30.94
CA ILE A 207 17.67 17.27 30.09
C ILE A 207 18.30 17.58 28.72
N GLY A 208 19.56 18.03 28.71
CA GLY A 208 20.36 18.24 27.52
C GLY A 208 20.43 17.02 26.61
N SER A 209 20.81 15.86 27.15
CA SER A 209 20.95 14.63 26.39
C SER A 209 19.60 14.10 25.87
N LEU A 210 18.52 14.29 26.62
CA LEU A 210 17.17 13.87 26.20
C LEU A 210 16.64 14.72 25.03
N VAL A 211 16.85 16.05 25.07
CA VAL A 211 16.41 16.96 23.99
C VAL A 211 17.37 16.94 22.79
N GLY A 212 18.67 16.88 23.05
CA GLY A 212 19.74 16.99 22.03
C GLY A 212 19.87 15.79 21.10
N ARG A 213 19.26 14.65 21.42
CA ARG A 213 19.23 13.44 20.57
C ARG A 213 18.22 13.51 19.40
N GLN A 214 17.37 14.53 19.35
CA GLN A 214 16.45 14.71 18.22
C GLN A 214 17.18 15.30 17.01
N VAL A 215 17.19 14.58 15.90
CA VAL A 215 17.84 14.96 14.63
C VAL A 215 17.13 16.18 14.04
N SER A 216 17.55 17.40 14.39
CA SER A 216 17.12 18.61 13.71
C SER A 216 18.04 18.93 12.53
N TYR A 217 17.55 18.70 11.31
CA TYR A 217 18.21 19.06 10.05
C TYR A 217 18.26 20.58 9.77
N VAL A 218 17.89 21.45 10.71
CA VAL A 218 17.73 22.89 10.48
C VAL A 218 18.41 23.71 11.57
N ASN A 219 19.61 24.21 11.25
CA ASN A 219 20.34 25.32 11.89
C ASN A 219 20.61 25.21 13.40
N GLN A 220 21.64 25.95 13.85
CA GLN A 220 22.02 26.19 15.25
C GLN A 220 20.95 27.00 16.03
N SER A 221 19.67 26.66 15.90
CA SER A 221 18.60 27.29 16.65
C SER A 221 18.77 26.94 18.13
N SER A 222 18.65 27.94 19.01
CA SER A 222 18.71 27.76 20.48
C SER A 222 17.47 27.07 21.04
N SER A 223 16.46 26.84 20.20
CA SER A 223 15.19 26.19 20.52
C SER A 223 15.12 24.81 19.88
N ARG A 224 14.43 23.88 20.52
CA ARG A 224 14.24 22.50 20.06
C ARG A 224 12.76 22.17 20.12
N LEU A 225 12.24 21.53 19.08
CA LEU A 225 10.88 20.98 19.09
C LEU A 225 10.81 19.89 20.17
N LEU A 226 9.71 19.77 20.90
CA LEU A 226 9.52 18.64 21.83
C LEU A 226 8.56 17.65 21.17
N GLU A 227 9.05 16.47 20.82
CA GLU A 227 8.27 15.44 20.13
C GLU A 227 8.74 14.03 20.50
N GLY A 228 7.79 13.16 20.83
CA GLY A 228 8.04 11.76 21.20
C GLY A 228 8.52 11.55 22.64
N GLU A 229 8.64 10.27 23.02
CA GLU A 229 8.79 9.80 24.40
C GLU A 229 10.02 10.37 25.14
N LEU A 230 11.15 10.55 24.46
CA LEU A 230 12.35 11.11 25.08
C LEU A 230 12.19 12.60 25.41
N ALA A 231 11.52 13.36 24.53
CA ALA A 231 11.22 14.76 24.76
C ALA A 231 10.17 14.93 25.87
N GLU A 232 9.24 13.98 25.99
CA GLU A 232 8.26 13.88 27.07
C GLU A 232 8.95 13.72 28.43
N LEU A 233 9.91 12.80 28.52
CA LEU A 233 10.75 12.66 29.71
C LEU A 233 11.56 13.92 29.99
N ALA A 234 12.10 14.58 28.96
CA ALA A 234 12.82 15.83 29.12
C ALA A 234 11.94 16.93 29.71
N LEU A 235 10.70 17.08 29.24
CA LEU A 235 9.73 18.04 29.77
C LEU A 235 9.47 17.78 31.26
N GLN A 236 9.21 16.53 31.64
CA GLN A 236 9.01 16.16 33.04
C GLN A 236 10.23 16.51 33.91
N LYS A 237 11.44 16.25 33.41
CA LYS A 237 12.68 16.62 34.11
C LYS A 237 12.84 18.14 34.21
N MET A 238 12.54 18.91 33.16
CA MET A 238 12.54 20.37 33.22
C MET A 238 11.60 20.88 34.31
N LEU A 239 10.39 20.33 34.40
CA LEU A 239 9.39 20.69 35.41
C LEU A 239 9.84 20.36 36.83
N GLN A 240 10.42 19.18 37.05
CA GLN A 240 10.97 18.76 38.35
C GLN A 240 12.04 19.71 38.90
N THR A 241 12.73 20.46 38.03
CA THR A 241 13.72 21.44 38.48
C THR A 241 13.12 22.70 39.09
N GLY A 242 11.81 22.95 38.92
CA GLY A 242 11.17 24.21 39.34
C GLY A 242 11.65 25.44 38.55
N ARG A 243 12.27 25.23 37.37
CA ARG A 243 12.85 26.31 36.54
C ARG A 243 12.31 26.31 35.10
N CYS A 244 11.15 25.72 34.87
CA CYS A 244 10.48 25.68 33.58
C CYS A 244 9.35 26.73 33.53
N TYR A 245 9.30 27.54 32.47
CA TYR A 245 8.40 28.68 32.33
C TYR A 245 7.65 28.62 31.00
N TRP A 246 6.49 29.27 30.93
CA TRP A 246 5.64 29.36 29.75
C TRP A 246 5.79 30.72 29.06
N ARG A 247 6.11 30.75 27.75
CA ARG A 247 6.20 31.95 26.88
C ARG A 247 7.27 32.99 27.23
N ASP A 248 7.33 33.43 28.47
CA ASP A 248 8.30 34.38 29.01
C ASP A 248 8.68 34.02 30.45
N PHE A 249 9.30 34.96 31.18
CA PHE A 249 9.77 34.78 32.54
C PHE A 249 9.10 35.73 33.53
N ASP A 250 7.98 36.34 33.16
CA ASP A 250 7.28 37.33 33.98
C ASP A 250 6.42 36.66 35.05
N ALA A 251 5.90 35.45 34.75
CA ALA A 251 5.21 34.59 35.69
C ALA A 251 6.18 33.65 36.46
N ASP A 252 5.68 33.05 37.53
CA ASP A 252 6.40 32.00 38.27
C ASP A 252 6.61 30.74 37.41
N ALA A 253 7.55 29.90 37.84
CA ALA A 253 7.81 28.62 37.18
C ALA A 253 6.60 27.69 37.27
N LEU A 254 6.35 26.96 36.18
CA LEU A 254 5.27 25.99 36.08
C LEU A 254 5.40 24.89 37.12
N GLN A 255 4.27 24.53 37.73
CA GLN A 255 4.17 23.46 38.72
C GLN A 255 3.42 22.27 38.14
N MET A 256 3.99 21.08 38.30
CA MET A 256 3.34 19.83 37.92
C MET A 256 2.05 19.64 38.72
N ALA A 257 0.95 19.35 38.03
CA ALA A 257 -0.38 19.16 38.59
C ALA A 257 -0.99 17.84 38.13
N ALA A 258 -2.13 17.49 38.74
CA ALA A 258 -2.87 16.27 38.40
C ALA A 258 -3.39 16.30 36.95
N GLU A 259 -3.66 15.12 36.41
CA GLU A 259 -4.22 14.99 35.07
C GLU A 259 -5.62 15.62 34.99
N ARG A 260 -5.96 16.15 33.82
CA ARG A 260 -7.28 16.74 33.54
C ARG A 260 -7.91 16.05 32.35
N THR A 261 -9.23 15.99 32.29
CA THR A 261 -9.95 15.27 31.24
C THR A 261 -10.23 16.18 30.05
N LEU A 262 -9.93 15.73 28.85
CA LEU A 262 -10.33 16.35 27.58
C LEU A 262 -11.63 15.68 27.11
N GLN A 263 -12.70 16.45 27.04
CA GLN A 263 -14.01 16.01 26.54
C GLN A 263 -14.37 16.74 25.26
N PHE A 264 -15.10 16.06 24.39
CA PHE A 264 -15.64 16.66 23.17
C PHE A 264 -17.14 16.84 23.33
N ASN A 265 -17.65 17.98 22.88
CA ASN A 265 -19.08 18.28 22.83
C ASN A 265 -19.40 18.98 21.51
N TRP A 266 -20.52 18.62 20.89
CA TRP A 266 -21.05 19.37 19.75
C TRP A 266 -21.74 20.63 20.26
N GLN A 267 -21.38 21.78 19.69
CA GLN A 267 -22.09 23.03 19.91
C GLN A 267 -22.81 23.43 18.62
N GLU A 268 -24.09 23.78 18.77
CA GLU A 268 -24.86 24.35 17.67
C GLU A 268 -24.38 25.77 17.37
N GLU A 269 -24.03 26.00 16.11
CA GLU A 269 -23.64 27.31 15.60
C GLU A 269 -24.41 27.59 14.30
N GLN A 270 -25.25 28.63 14.31
CA GLN A 270 -26.03 29.06 13.13
C GLN A 270 -26.84 27.92 12.47
N GLU A 271 -26.47 27.53 11.24
CA GLU A 271 -27.08 26.43 10.46
C GLU A 271 -26.22 25.14 10.47
N GLY A 272 -25.54 24.86 11.58
CA GLY A 272 -24.74 23.64 11.72
C GLY A 272 -24.22 23.42 13.14
N SER A 273 -23.17 22.61 13.24
CA SER A 273 -22.51 22.31 14.51
C SER A 273 -21.00 22.24 14.35
N VAL A 274 -20.29 22.58 15.41
CA VAL A 274 -18.83 22.40 15.51
C VAL A 274 -18.51 21.51 16.71
N LEU A 275 -17.51 20.65 16.55
CA LEU A 275 -17.01 19.83 17.65
C LEU A 275 -16.06 20.68 18.49
N GLN A 276 -16.41 20.92 19.74
CA GLN A 276 -15.55 21.66 20.66
C GLN A 276 -14.90 20.72 21.66
N ALA A 277 -13.60 20.92 21.87
CA ALA A 277 -12.83 20.25 22.90
C ALA A 277 -12.79 21.12 24.16
N GLN A 278 -13.12 20.54 25.30
CA GLN A 278 -13.11 21.19 26.60
C GLN A 278 -12.23 20.41 27.57
N VAL A 279 -11.30 21.13 28.23
CA VAL A 279 -10.51 20.57 29.32
C VAL A 279 -11.26 20.78 30.64
N LEU A 280 -11.37 19.72 31.43
CA LEU A 280 -12.03 19.73 32.74
C LEU A 280 -11.05 19.23 33.82
N PRO A 281 -10.71 20.07 34.83
CA PRO A 281 -11.04 21.49 34.97
C PRO A 281 -10.45 22.42 33.87
N PRO A 282 -11.00 23.62 33.63
CA PRO A 282 -10.57 24.51 32.53
C PRO A 282 -9.08 24.87 32.57
N ALA A 283 -8.41 24.80 31.42
CA ALA A 283 -7.01 25.18 31.25
C ALA A 283 -6.86 26.21 30.11
N SER A 284 -5.77 27.00 30.15
CA SER A 284 -5.55 28.10 29.22
C SER A 284 -5.06 27.63 27.85
N HIS A 285 -4.23 26.59 27.80
CA HIS A 285 -3.63 26.07 26.57
C HIS A 285 -3.50 24.55 26.61
N ILE A 286 -3.50 23.93 25.43
CA ILE A 286 -3.16 22.52 25.23
C ILE A 286 -2.06 22.38 24.19
N PHE A 287 -1.18 21.40 24.34
CA PHE A 287 -0.11 21.10 23.37
C PHE A 287 0.24 19.61 23.40
N ARG A 288 1.01 19.14 22.42
CA ARG A 288 1.47 17.76 22.29
C ARG A 288 2.99 17.68 22.31
N VAL A 289 3.52 16.69 23.03
CA VAL A 289 4.92 16.26 22.96
C VAL A 289 4.94 14.82 22.47
N ASP A 290 4.66 13.89 23.37
CA ASP A 290 4.25 12.53 23.01
C ASP A 290 2.75 12.40 23.29
N ARG A 291 2.39 12.70 24.55
CA ARG A 291 1.02 12.87 25.01
C ARG A 291 0.58 14.32 24.88
N PHE A 292 -0.72 14.55 25.08
CA PHE A 292 -1.26 15.89 25.21
C PHE A 292 -1.14 16.40 26.64
N TRP A 293 -0.78 17.66 26.78
CA TRP A 293 -0.61 18.39 28.03
C TRP A 293 -1.49 19.63 28.04
N TYR A 294 -1.82 20.09 29.24
CA TYR A 294 -2.44 21.38 29.46
C TYR A 294 -1.50 22.32 30.21
N VAL A 295 -1.64 23.63 29.98
CA VAL A 295 -1.08 24.69 30.82
C VAL A 295 -2.21 25.62 31.23
N ASP A 296 -2.30 25.83 32.54
CA ASP A 296 -3.17 26.81 33.16
C ASP A 296 -2.31 27.99 33.63
N THR A 297 -2.35 29.09 32.87
CA THR A 297 -1.52 30.26 33.14
C THR A 297 -2.01 31.08 34.32
N GLU A 298 -3.26 30.90 34.76
CA GLU A 298 -3.79 31.60 35.93
C GLU A 298 -3.27 30.96 37.23
N SER A 299 -3.21 29.63 37.28
CA SER A 299 -2.71 28.89 38.44
C SER A 299 -1.22 28.51 38.36
N GLY A 300 -0.58 28.71 37.19
CA GLY A 300 0.81 28.30 36.95
C GLY A 300 0.98 26.78 36.89
N GLN A 301 -0.09 26.04 36.58
CA GLN A 301 -0.10 24.58 36.60
C GLN A 301 0.07 23.98 35.20
N ILE A 302 0.68 22.81 35.16
CA ILE A 302 0.87 22.00 33.94
C ILE A 302 0.67 20.52 34.28
N GLY A 303 0.01 19.79 33.39
CA GLY A 303 -0.20 18.36 33.58
C GLY A 303 -0.66 17.66 32.31
N CYS A 304 -0.74 16.33 32.35
CA CYS A 304 -1.21 15.54 31.22
C CYS A 304 -2.73 15.67 31.05
N LEU A 305 -3.17 15.54 29.80
CA LEU A 305 -4.57 15.36 29.46
C LEU A 305 -4.91 13.88 29.37
N GLN A 306 -5.97 13.48 30.06
CA GLN A 306 -6.66 12.22 29.82
C GLN A 306 -7.69 12.43 28.73
N TYR A 307 -7.66 11.58 27.72
CA TYR A 307 -8.68 11.45 26.70
C TYR A 307 -9.05 9.97 26.60
N ASN A 308 -10.22 9.66 26.04
CA ASN A 308 -10.64 8.28 25.80
C ASN A 308 -9.61 7.55 24.90
N GLU A 309 -9.79 6.25 24.62
CA GLU A 309 -8.90 5.37 23.82
C GLU A 309 -8.71 5.80 22.34
N LEU A 310 -8.40 7.08 22.12
CA LEU A 310 -8.03 7.70 20.87
C LEU A 310 -6.51 7.64 20.77
N ASP A 311 -6.00 7.27 19.61
CA ASP A 311 -4.60 7.52 19.32
C ASP A 311 -4.36 9.02 19.09
N ALA A 312 -3.10 9.43 19.12
CA ALA A 312 -2.74 10.84 19.05
C ALA A 312 -3.02 11.48 17.67
N GLN A 313 -3.17 10.69 16.60
CA GLN A 313 -3.54 11.16 15.27
C GLN A 313 -5.06 11.38 15.16
N GLN A 314 -5.86 10.43 15.67
CA GLN A 314 -7.31 10.57 15.79
C GLN A 314 -7.68 11.79 16.64
N LEU A 315 -6.98 11.98 17.76
CA LEU A 315 -7.22 13.14 18.62
C LEU A 315 -6.90 14.45 17.91
N ALA A 316 -5.82 14.52 17.13
CA ALA A 316 -5.48 15.70 16.35
C ALA A 316 -6.57 16.04 15.30
N LEU A 317 -7.09 15.02 14.60
CA LEU A 317 -8.18 15.20 13.63
C LEU A 317 -9.48 15.71 14.28
N LEU A 318 -9.82 15.21 15.48
CA LEU A 318 -10.99 15.68 16.23
C LEU A 318 -10.82 17.10 16.76
N LEU A 319 -9.61 17.47 17.20
CA LEU A 319 -9.31 18.83 17.63
C LEU A 319 -9.43 19.84 16.48
N ASP A 320 -9.11 19.43 15.25
CA ASP A 320 -9.23 20.25 14.04
C ASP A 320 -10.50 19.94 13.23
N ALA A 321 -11.53 19.38 13.89
CA ALA A 321 -12.81 19.08 13.26
C ALA A 321 -13.45 20.34 12.65
N PRO A 322 -13.88 20.29 11.38
CA PRO A 322 -14.46 21.44 10.70
C PRO A 322 -15.89 21.73 11.19
N PHE A 323 -16.40 22.91 10.83
CA PHE A 323 -17.83 23.21 10.91
C PHE A 323 -18.63 22.24 10.02
N ILE A 324 -19.68 21.64 10.58
CA ILE A 324 -20.53 20.67 9.88
C ILE A 324 -21.90 21.30 9.61
N PRO A 325 -22.27 21.50 8.33
CA PRO A 325 -23.59 22.01 7.97
C PRO A 325 -24.71 21.07 8.43
N LYS A 326 -25.88 21.62 8.80
CA LYS A 326 -27.04 20.86 9.30
C LYS A 326 -27.42 19.66 8.43
N LYS A 327 -27.35 19.81 7.10
CA LYS A 327 -27.67 18.75 6.11
C LYS A 327 -26.73 17.53 6.17
N LYS A 328 -25.60 17.64 6.86
CA LYS A 328 -24.56 16.60 6.99
C LYS A 328 -24.46 16.02 8.40
N LEU A 329 -25.17 16.55 9.38
CA LEU A 329 -25.08 16.08 10.77
C LEU A 329 -25.56 14.63 10.93
N GLU A 330 -26.62 14.24 10.22
CA GLU A 330 -27.09 12.85 10.21
C GLU A 330 -26.07 11.90 9.56
N ASP A 331 -25.46 12.31 8.44
CA ASP A 331 -24.42 11.51 7.76
C ASP A 331 -23.21 11.28 8.69
N VAL A 332 -22.80 12.32 9.41
CA VAL A 332 -21.68 12.24 10.37
C VAL A 332 -22.03 11.34 11.55
N SER A 333 -23.23 11.49 12.11
CA SER A 333 -23.71 10.64 13.21
C SER A 333 -23.75 9.17 12.76
N ARG A 334 -24.25 8.90 11.56
CA ARG A 334 -24.28 7.57 10.96
C ARG A 334 -22.87 6.98 10.79
N HIS A 335 -21.90 7.76 10.31
CA HIS A 335 -20.52 7.31 10.15
C HIS A 335 -19.84 6.99 11.50
N LEU A 336 -20.08 7.82 12.53
CA LEU A 336 -19.57 7.56 13.88
C LEU A 336 -20.15 6.26 14.47
N ILE A 337 -21.43 5.98 14.23
CA ILE A 337 -22.11 4.77 14.72
C ILE A 337 -21.63 3.50 13.99
N LEU A 338 -21.50 3.57 12.65
CA LEU A 338 -21.32 2.38 11.80
C LEU A 338 -19.86 2.08 11.47
N ASP A 339 -19.10 3.12 11.11
CA ASP A 339 -17.76 2.98 10.56
C ASP A 339 -16.66 3.18 11.60
N ILE A 340 -16.94 3.94 12.67
CA ILE A 340 -15.96 4.28 13.71
C ILE A 340 -16.48 4.04 15.15
N PRO A 341 -17.07 2.87 15.46
CA PRO A 341 -17.72 2.63 16.75
C PRO A 341 -16.77 2.59 17.95
N ALA A 342 -15.46 2.44 17.72
CA ALA A 342 -14.45 2.47 18.78
C ALA A 342 -14.26 3.89 19.36
N ILE A 343 -14.52 4.93 18.56
CA ILE A 343 -14.39 6.32 19.00
C ILE A 343 -15.62 6.73 19.80
N LYS A 344 -15.46 6.85 21.11
CA LYS A 344 -16.52 7.26 22.05
C LYS A 344 -16.56 8.79 22.19
N ILE A 345 -17.16 9.46 21.21
CA ILE A 345 -17.51 10.89 21.25
C ILE A 345 -19.03 11.05 21.15
N PRO A 346 -19.62 12.16 21.67
CA PRO A 346 -21.05 12.39 21.50
C PRO A 346 -21.41 12.53 20.02
N LEU A 347 -22.63 12.14 19.67
CA LEU A 347 -23.16 12.29 18.33
C LEU A 347 -23.65 13.73 18.11
N PRO A 348 -23.49 14.29 16.90
CA PRO A 348 -24.08 15.59 16.59
C PRO A 348 -25.61 15.53 16.53
N VAL A 349 -26.19 14.40 16.11
CA VAL A 349 -27.62 14.11 16.12
C VAL A 349 -27.83 12.68 16.60
N ASP A 350 -28.75 12.48 17.54
CA ASP A 350 -29.11 11.13 17.99
C ASP A 350 -29.85 10.38 16.88
N LEU A 351 -29.32 9.21 16.51
CA LEU A 351 -29.94 8.31 15.53
C LEU A 351 -30.24 6.96 16.20
N ASP A 352 -31.48 6.51 16.08
CA ASP A 352 -31.89 5.18 16.51
C ASP A 352 -31.57 4.15 15.42
N ILE A 353 -30.33 3.67 15.42
CA ILE A 353 -29.85 2.64 14.49
C ILE A 353 -29.62 1.34 15.27
N LYS A 354 -30.41 0.31 14.96
CA LYS A 354 -30.22 -1.03 15.53
C LYS A 354 -29.13 -1.76 14.76
N GLN A 355 -28.08 -2.18 15.44
CA GLN A 355 -27.00 -2.96 14.84
C GLN A 355 -27.23 -4.47 15.02
N ILE A 356 -27.12 -5.24 13.95
CA ILE A 356 -27.20 -6.71 13.95
C ILE A 356 -25.92 -7.23 13.32
N VAL A 357 -25.14 -8.02 14.06
CA VAL A 357 -23.93 -8.66 13.53
C VAL A 357 -24.34 -9.94 12.80
N VAL A 358 -23.93 -10.06 11.53
CA VAL A 358 -24.14 -11.26 10.72
C VAL A 358 -23.01 -12.25 11.02
N ASP A 359 -23.32 -13.26 11.83
CA ASP A 359 -22.36 -14.28 12.26
C ASP A 359 -22.27 -15.44 11.25
N VAL A 360 -21.75 -15.13 10.06
CA VAL A 360 -21.48 -16.11 9.01
C VAL A 360 -20.02 -15.99 8.61
N GLN A 361 -19.23 -17.04 8.86
CA GLN A 361 -17.78 -17.02 8.65
C GLN A 361 -17.37 -17.40 7.22
N ILE A 362 -18.14 -18.26 6.56
CA ILE A 362 -17.89 -18.72 5.19
C ILE A 362 -19.13 -18.38 4.35
N PRO A 363 -19.02 -17.49 3.35
CA PRO A 363 -20.16 -17.13 2.52
C PRO A 363 -20.53 -18.26 1.56
N THR A 364 -21.79 -18.26 1.11
CA THR A 364 -22.18 -19.03 -0.07
C THR A 364 -21.75 -18.25 -1.31
N VAL A 365 -20.96 -18.88 -2.19
CA VAL A 365 -20.55 -18.25 -3.45
C VAL A 365 -21.65 -18.42 -4.48
N LYS A 366 -22.14 -17.30 -5.03
CA LYS A 366 -23.12 -17.29 -6.12
C LYS A 366 -22.46 -16.79 -7.40
N LEU A 367 -22.67 -17.53 -8.49
CA LEU A 367 -22.20 -17.17 -9.82
C LEU A 367 -23.40 -17.15 -10.77
N ARG A 368 -23.81 -15.96 -11.22
CA ARG A 368 -24.92 -15.80 -12.16
C ARG A 368 -24.39 -15.57 -13.55
N MET A 369 -24.73 -16.47 -14.47
CA MET A 369 -24.39 -16.41 -15.89
C MET A 369 -25.44 -15.56 -16.59
N MET A 370 -25.03 -14.48 -17.27
CA MET A 370 -25.94 -13.52 -17.88
C MET A 370 -25.43 -12.95 -19.20
N GLY A 371 -26.35 -12.52 -20.06
CA GLY A 371 -26.04 -11.65 -21.18
C GLY A 371 -26.09 -10.19 -20.75
N LEU A 372 -25.17 -9.38 -21.25
CA LEU A 372 -25.08 -7.94 -21.04
C LEU A 372 -25.07 -7.23 -22.39
N ASP A 373 -25.70 -6.06 -22.44
CA ASP A 373 -25.65 -5.20 -23.61
C ASP A 373 -24.28 -4.51 -23.69
N LEU A 374 -23.57 -4.69 -24.81
CA LEU A 374 -22.28 -4.05 -25.04
C LEU A 374 -22.42 -2.53 -25.20
N ASP A 375 -23.60 -2.02 -25.58
CA ASP A 375 -23.82 -0.59 -25.76
C ASP A 375 -23.81 0.11 -24.39
N GLU A 376 -24.44 -0.51 -23.39
CA GLU A 376 -24.43 -0.01 -22.01
C GLU A 376 -23.03 -0.04 -21.39
N LEU A 377 -22.21 -1.04 -21.74
CA LEU A 377 -20.85 -1.21 -21.19
C LEU A 377 -19.78 -0.40 -21.91
N THR A 378 -19.88 -0.26 -23.24
CA THR A 378 -18.79 0.23 -24.10
C THR A 378 -19.24 1.25 -25.15
N GLY A 379 -20.55 1.46 -25.33
CA GLY A 379 -21.11 2.26 -26.43
C GLY A 379 -21.03 1.58 -27.80
N LEU A 380 -20.78 0.26 -27.83
CA LEU A 380 -20.72 -0.55 -29.04
C LEU A 380 -21.94 -1.46 -29.11
N GLN A 381 -22.57 -1.56 -30.28
CA GLN A 381 -23.70 -2.46 -30.46
C GLN A 381 -23.28 -3.93 -30.30
N GLY A 382 -24.07 -4.69 -29.53
CA GLY A 382 -23.93 -6.13 -29.42
C GLY A 382 -24.35 -6.67 -28.06
N GLN A 383 -24.22 -7.99 -27.89
CA GLN A 383 -24.35 -8.63 -26.59
C GLN A 383 -23.05 -9.36 -26.25
N THR A 384 -22.72 -9.38 -24.96
CA THR A 384 -21.63 -10.17 -24.41
C THR A 384 -22.14 -10.98 -23.23
N ASN A 385 -21.50 -12.11 -22.93
CA ASN A 385 -21.82 -12.89 -21.75
C ASN A 385 -20.85 -12.56 -20.62
N ALA A 386 -21.36 -12.61 -19.39
CA ALA A 386 -20.60 -12.42 -18.18
C ALA A 386 -21.05 -13.41 -17.10
N ALA A 387 -20.15 -13.66 -16.15
CA ALA A 387 -20.45 -14.37 -14.92
C ALA A 387 -20.34 -13.39 -13.74
N ARG A 388 -21.47 -13.05 -13.11
CA ARG A 388 -21.50 -12.16 -11.95
C ARG A 388 -21.25 -12.95 -10.68
N LEU A 389 -20.15 -12.64 -10.01
CA LEU A 389 -19.78 -13.22 -8.72
C LEU A 389 -20.44 -12.42 -7.58
N SER A 390 -20.94 -13.11 -6.57
CA SER A 390 -21.36 -12.50 -5.30
C SER A 390 -21.15 -13.45 -4.14
N PHE A 391 -21.00 -12.89 -2.94
CA PHE A 391 -20.79 -13.64 -1.71
C PHE A 391 -21.96 -13.41 -0.77
N GLN A 392 -22.72 -14.47 -0.48
CA GLN A 392 -23.88 -14.39 0.40
C GLN A 392 -23.47 -14.70 1.85
N TYR A 393 -23.66 -13.72 2.75
CA TYR A 393 -23.50 -13.86 4.19
C TYR A 393 -24.88 -13.81 4.86
N GLY A 394 -25.43 -14.98 5.21
CA GLY A 394 -26.81 -15.07 5.71
C GLY A 394 -27.79 -14.61 4.63
N ASP A 395 -28.57 -13.57 4.92
CA ASP A 395 -29.52 -12.99 3.97
C ASP A 395 -28.92 -11.82 3.15
N ILE A 396 -27.66 -11.46 3.39
CA ILE A 396 -27.00 -10.33 2.74
C ILE A 396 -26.13 -10.81 1.57
N ASP A 397 -26.43 -10.34 0.36
CA ASP A 397 -25.61 -10.57 -0.84
C ASP A 397 -24.59 -9.43 -1.02
N CYS A 398 -23.30 -9.75 -0.93
CA CYS A 398 -22.21 -8.83 -1.21
C CYS A 398 -21.80 -8.94 -2.69
N THR A 399 -22.24 -7.99 -3.51
CA THR A 399 -22.01 -7.97 -4.97
C THR A 399 -20.77 -7.19 -5.40
N LYS A 400 -20.16 -6.44 -4.48
CA LYS A 400 -18.99 -5.59 -4.72
C LYS A 400 -17.71 -6.24 -4.20
N PRO A 401 -16.53 -5.91 -4.77
CA PRO A 401 -15.25 -6.28 -4.18
C PRO A 401 -15.14 -5.76 -2.73
N ALA A 402 -14.61 -6.58 -1.83
CA ALA A 402 -14.39 -6.16 -0.44
C ALA A 402 -13.36 -5.02 -0.40
N THR A 403 -13.75 -3.87 0.16
CA THR A 403 -12.80 -2.76 0.43
C THR A 403 -12.24 -2.82 1.85
N LYS A 404 -12.98 -3.48 2.76
CA LYS A 404 -12.67 -3.67 4.17
C LYS A 404 -13.17 -5.05 4.60
N SER A 405 -12.63 -5.60 5.68
CA SER A 405 -13.11 -6.86 6.27
C SER A 405 -14.48 -6.74 6.95
N ARG A 406 -14.95 -5.51 7.18
CA ARG A 406 -16.25 -5.23 7.78
C ARG A 406 -17.01 -4.26 6.89
N GLU A 407 -18.20 -4.67 6.48
CA GLU A 407 -19.13 -3.86 5.69
C GLU A 407 -20.47 -3.73 6.43
N THR A 408 -21.17 -2.62 6.17
CA THR A 408 -22.45 -2.33 6.81
C THR A 408 -23.53 -2.19 5.75
N HIS A 409 -24.58 -2.99 5.87
CA HIS A 409 -25.74 -2.97 4.99
C HIS A 409 -26.93 -2.39 5.74
N MET A 410 -27.51 -1.32 5.20
CA MET A 410 -28.65 -0.63 5.81
C MET A 410 -29.96 -1.14 5.23
N GLU A 411 -30.88 -1.55 6.10
CA GLU A 411 -32.27 -1.82 5.74
C GLU A 411 -33.18 -1.00 6.68
N GLY A 412 -33.66 0.14 6.19
CA GLY A 412 -34.33 1.13 7.03
C GLY A 412 -33.41 1.66 8.14
N ASN A 413 -33.78 1.42 9.41
CA ASN A 413 -33.00 1.80 10.59
C ASN A 413 -32.17 0.63 11.17
N ILE A 414 -32.14 -0.52 10.49
CA ILE A 414 -31.33 -1.67 10.91
C ILE A 414 -30.05 -1.67 10.10
N ALA A 415 -28.91 -1.74 10.80
CA ALA A 415 -27.58 -1.88 10.22
C ALA A 415 -27.09 -3.31 10.41
N TYR A 416 -27.04 -4.09 9.33
CA TYR A 416 -26.42 -5.41 9.32
C TYR A 416 -24.92 -5.27 9.12
N ILE A 417 -24.16 -5.70 10.12
CA ILE A 417 -22.70 -5.66 10.11
C ILE A 417 -22.21 -7.01 9.62
N VAL A 418 -21.65 -7.03 8.42
CA VAL A 418 -21.11 -8.24 7.79
C VAL A 418 -19.60 -8.25 7.94
N SER A 419 -19.07 -9.34 8.50
CA SER A 419 -17.62 -9.60 8.54
C SER A 419 -17.23 -10.45 7.34
N ARG A 420 -16.72 -9.80 6.29
CA ARG A 420 -16.28 -10.46 5.06
C ARG A 420 -15.00 -11.24 5.28
N ASN A 421 -14.97 -12.47 4.76
CA ASN A 421 -13.84 -13.37 4.88
C ASN A 421 -12.73 -13.01 3.88
N ALA A 422 -11.73 -12.29 4.39
CA ALA A 422 -10.61 -11.78 3.60
C ALA A 422 -9.66 -12.86 3.06
N GLU A 423 -9.78 -14.11 3.53
CA GLU A 423 -8.98 -15.23 3.02
C GLU A 423 -9.74 -16.03 1.95
N PHE A 424 -11.04 -16.27 2.18
CA PHE A 424 -11.87 -17.10 1.31
C PHE A 424 -12.26 -16.40 0.00
N GLU A 425 -12.68 -15.14 0.05
CA GLU A 425 -13.17 -14.44 -1.15
C GLU A 425 -12.11 -14.31 -2.27
N PRO A 426 -10.83 -13.96 -1.97
CA PRO A 426 -9.79 -13.95 -3.00
C PRO A 426 -9.49 -15.33 -3.60
N GLN A 427 -9.62 -16.41 -2.80
CA GLN A 427 -9.43 -17.78 -3.31
C GLN A 427 -10.53 -18.14 -4.31
N ALA A 428 -11.78 -17.77 -4.03
CA ALA A 428 -12.89 -17.97 -4.96
C ALA A 428 -12.67 -17.19 -6.28
N GLN A 429 -12.15 -15.96 -6.22
CA GLN A 429 -11.80 -15.18 -7.40
C GLN A 429 -10.66 -15.81 -8.21
N GLU A 430 -9.63 -16.35 -7.53
CA GLU A 430 -8.53 -17.03 -8.23
C GLU A 430 -9.00 -18.29 -8.96
N LEU A 431 -9.98 -19.02 -8.42
CA LEU A 431 -10.59 -20.15 -9.13
C LEU A 431 -11.18 -19.72 -10.48
N LEU A 432 -11.95 -18.61 -10.53
CA LEU A 432 -12.46 -18.09 -11.81
C LEU A 432 -11.33 -17.66 -12.75
N ARG A 433 -10.27 -17.05 -12.21
CA ARG A 433 -9.10 -16.64 -13.00
C ARG A 433 -8.39 -17.83 -13.65
N LEU A 434 -8.25 -18.94 -12.92
CA LEU A 434 -7.67 -20.18 -13.43
C LEU A 434 -8.53 -20.84 -14.52
N GLN A 435 -9.85 -20.61 -14.50
CA GLN A 435 -10.78 -21.04 -15.55
C GLN A 435 -10.79 -20.08 -16.77
N GLY A 436 -9.87 -19.10 -16.82
CA GLY A 436 -9.70 -18.20 -17.96
C GLY A 436 -10.58 -16.95 -17.95
N LEU A 437 -11.33 -16.72 -16.87
CA LEU A 437 -12.13 -15.51 -16.69
C LEU A 437 -11.30 -14.35 -16.16
N ARG A 438 -11.76 -13.13 -16.43
CA ARG A 438 -11.17 -11.88 -15.97
C ARG A 438 -12.24 -10.97 -15.39
N LEU A 439 -12.00 -10.50 -14.17
CA LEU A 439 -12.83 -9.49 -13.53
C LEU A 439 -12.77 -8.17 -14.31
N ASP A 440 -13.90 -7.49 -14.39
CA ASP A 440 -13.94 -6.11 -14.88
C ASP A 440 -13.04 -5.20 -14.04
N GLY A 441 -12.12 -4.52 -14.71
CA GLY A 441 -11.17 -3.59 -14.10
C GLY A 441 -11.64 -2.13 -14.10
N ALA A 442 -12.89 -1.85 -14.51
CA ALA A 442 -13.42 -0.51 -14.57
C ALA A 442 -13.38 0.18 -13.18
N PRO A 443 -12.77 1.38 -13.06
CA PRO A 443 -12.77 2.12 -11.80
C PRO A 443 -14.19 2.45 -11.35
N GLY A 444 -14.57 2.00 -10.15
CA GLY A 444 -15.90 2.24 -9.59
C GLY A 444 -16.97 1.23 -10.01
N ALA A 445 -16.57 0.05 -10.53
CA ALA A 445 -17.50 -1.05 -10.77
C ALA A 445 -18.26 -1.43 -9.47
N ASP A 446 -19.59 -1.40 -9.56
CA ASP A 446 -20.51 -1.74 -8.46
C ASP A 446 -20.89 -3.22 -8.44
N THR A 447 -20.29 -4.01 -9.33
CA THR A 447 -20.52 -5.45 -9.51
C THR A 447 -19.19 -6.17 -9.72
N MET A 448 -19.15 -7.47 -9.43
CA MET A 448 -18.03 -8.34 -9.77
C MET A 448 -18.34 -9.16 -11.02
N ASP A 449 -18.30 -8.50 -12.18
CA ASP A 449 -18.59 -9.13 -13.47
C ASP A 449 -17.32 -9.71 -14.09
N TRP A 450 -17.39 -10.99 -14.46
CA TRP A 450 -16.27 -11.74 -15.02
C TRP A 450 -16.52 -12.07 -16.49
N PHE A 451 -15.53 -11.81 -17.32
CA PHE A 451 -15.59 -11.97 -18.77
C PHE A 451 -14.49 -12.93 -19.25
N CYS A 452 -14.72 -13.57 -20.40
CA CYS A 452 -13.68 -14.34 -21.09
C CYS A 452 -12.79 -13.42 -21.94
N SER A 453 -11.55 -13.84 -22.19
CA SER A 453 -10.66 -13.14 -23.11
C SER A 453 -10.73 -13.77 -24.51
N ALA A 454 -11.65 -13.30 -25.34
CA ALA A 454 -11.84 -13.77 -26.72
C ALA A 454 -11.68 -12.63 -27.73
N ARG A 455 -11.31 -12.96 -28.97
CA ARG A 455 -11.10 -12.00 -30.07
C ARG A 455 -12.25 -11.96 -31.07
N SER A 456 -13.17 -12.92 -31.01
CA SER A 456 -14.35 -13.01 -31.85
C SER A 456 -15.56 -13.51 -31.05
N ARG A 457 -16.76 -13.34 -31.61
CA ARG A 457 -18.00 -13.86 -31.03
C ARG A 457 -18.05 -15.39 -31.05
N ALA A 458 -17.44 -16.00 -32.06
CA ALA A 458 -17.25 -17.45 -32.15
C ALA A 458 -16.36 -17.96 -31.00
N GLU A 459 -15.18 -17.36 -30.80
CA GLU A 459 -14.28 -17.71 -29.68
C GLU A 459 -14.96 -17.53 -28.32
N THR A 460 -15.74 -16.46 -28.16
CA THR A 460 -16.53 -16.19 -26.96
C THR A 460 -17.54 -17.30 -26.70
N SER A 461 -18.31 -17.69 -27.72
CA SER A 461 -19.34 -18.73 -27.60
C SER A 461 -18.74 -20.10 -27.28
N LEU A 462 -17.60 -20.44 -27.91
CA LEU A 462 -16.88 -21.67 -27.64
C LEU A 462 -16.35 -21.72 -26.20
N PHE A 463 -15.72 -20.64 -25.73
CA PHE A 463 -15.24 -20.55 -24.34
C PHE A 463 -16.37 -20.78 -23.34
N TRP A 464 -17.49 -20.09 -23.49
CA TRP A 464 -18.61 -20.23 -22.55
C TRP A 464 -19.28 -21.60 -22.64
N TYR A 465 -19.31 -22.22 -23.82
CA TYR A 465 -19.74 -23.61 -23.98
C TYR A 465 -18.85 -24.56 -23.16
N GLU A 466 -17.53 -24.49 -23.36
CA GLU A 466 -16.56 -25.31 -22.64
C GLU A 466 -16.62 -25.09 -21.13
N PHE A 467 -16.75 -23.82 -20.69
CA PHE A 467 -16.91 -23.45 -19.29
C PHE A 467 -18.17 -24.09 -18.66
N MET A 468 -19.29 -24.10 -19.37
CA MET A 468 -20.52 -24.76 -18.91
C MET A 468 -20.37 -26.27 -18.81
N GLN A 469 -19.71 -26.91 -19.77
CA GLN A 469 -19.55 -28.37 -19.79
C GLN A 469 -18.57 -28.86 -18.71
N SER A 470 -17.53 -28.09 -18.41
CA SER A 470 -16.44 -28.52 -17.53
C SER A 470 -16.40 -27.79 -16.19
N SER A 471 -16.23 -26.47 -16.22
CA SER A 471 -15.99 -25.64 -15.03
C SER A 471 -17.21 -25.55 -14.11
N VAL A 472 -18.42 -25.44 -14.65
CA VAL A 472 -19.65 -25.29 -13.83
C VAL A 472 -19.86 -26.49 -12.90
N ALA A 473 -19.68 -27.71 -13.40
CA ALA A 473 -19.80 -28.92 -12.59
C ALA A 473 -18.72 -28.97 -11.48
N GLU A 474 -17.51 -28.49 -11.76
CA GLU A 474 -16.45 -28.38 -10.76
C GLU A 474 -16.80 -27.38 -9.65
N LEU A 475 -17.26 -26.19 -10.03
CA LEU A 475 -17.66 -25.14 -9.09
C LEU A 475 -18.84 -25.57 -8.21
N GLN A 476 -19.84 -26.24 -8.79
CA GLN A 476 -20.97 -26.79 -8.03
C GLN A 476 -20.52 -27.85 -7.00
N ARG A 477 -19.52 -28.69 -7.33
CA ARG A 477 -18.94 -29.63 -6.35
C ARG A 477 -18.21 -28.93 -5.20
N LEU A 478 -17.68 -27.74 -5.44
CA LEU A 478 -17.09 -26.87 -4.42
C LEU A 478 -18.16 -26.11 -3.60
N GLY A 479 -19.45 -26.34 -3.86
CA GLY A 479 -20.55 -25.71 -3.13
C GLY A 479 -21.01 -24.36 -3.69
N TRP A 480 -20.57 -23.99 -4.89
CA TRP A 480 -21.03 -22.77 -5.55
C TRP A 480 -22.45 -22.93 -6.05
N GLN A 481 -23.25 -21.88 -5.89
CA GLN A 481 -24.57 -21.76 -6.51
C GLN A 481 -24.40 -21.10 -7.87
N VAL A 482 -24.58 -21.88 -8.94
CA VAL A 482 -24.50 -21.37 -10.32
C VAL A 482 -25.89 -21.27 -10.91
N GLU A 483 -26.27 -20.06 -11.34
CA GLU A 483 -27.58 -19.75 -11.92
C GLU A 483 -27.42 -19.18 -13.34
N PHE A 484 -28.39 -19.44 -14.20
CA PHE A 484 -28.42 -18.92 -15.57
C PHE A 484 -29.60 -17.97 -15.72
N ASP A 485 -29.31 -16.78 -16.23
CA ASP A 485 -30.33 -15.82 -16.62
C ASP A 485 -30.84 -16.11 -18.03
N ASP A 486 -32.11 -15.80 -18.31
CA ASP A 486 -32.71 -15.96 -19.63
C ASP A 486 -31.99 -15.16 -20.73
N SER A 487 -31.26 -14.11 -20.36
CA SER A 487 -30.41 -13.31 -21.27
C SER A 487 -29.12 -14.00 -21.72
N PHE A 488 -28.69 -15.07 -21.03
CA PHE A 488 -27.46 -15.77 -21.36
C PHE A 488 -27.64 -16.62 -22.62
N GLY A 489 -26.88 -16.31 -23.67
CA GLY A 489 -27.02 -17.00 -24.97
C GLY A 489 -25.68 -17.24 -25.66
N LEU A 490 -25.57 -18.35 -26.37
CA LEU A 490 -24.40 -18.68 -27.20
C LEU A 490 -24.75 -18.58 -28.68
N ALA A 491 -23.82 -18.08 -29.50
CA ALA A 491 -23.98 -18.09 -30.95
C ALA A 491 -23.57 -19.46 -31.54
N ILE A 492 -24.14 -20.54 -30.99
CA ILE A 492 -23.90 -21.92 -31.41
C ILE A 492 -25.22 -22.53 -31.89
N GLU A 493 -25.25 -22.95 -33.15
CA GLU A 493 -26.31 -23.72 -33.77
C GLU A 493 -26.01 -25.22 -33.61
N GLU A 494 -27.03 -26.03 -33.36
CA GLU A 494 -26.88 -27.50 -33.35
C GLU A 494 -27.15 -28.08 -34.73
N ALA A 495 -26.30 -28.99 -35.17
CA ALA A 495 -26.50 -29.71 -36.42
C ALA A 495 -27.78 -30.56 -36.38
N GLY A 496 -28.67 -30.32 -37.35
CA GLY A 496 -29.91 -31.06 -37.52
C GLY A 496 -29.71 -32.42 -38.22
N GLU A 497 -30.62 -32.76 -39.14
CA GLU A 497 -30.51 -33.99 -39.91
C GLU A 497 -29.38 -33.88 -40.95
N TRP A 498 -28.68 -35.00 -41.21
CA TRP A 498 -27.64 -35.03 -42.25
C TRP A 498 -28.14 -35.82 -43.44
N HIS A 499 -27.88 -35.27 -44.61
CA HIS A 499 -28.40 -35.73 -45.88
C HIS A 499 -27.25 -36.15 -46.78
N ALA A 500 -27.35 -37.31 -47.43
CA ALA A 500 -26.41 -37.75 -48.45
C ALA A 500 -27.15 -38.02 -49.75
N HIS A 501 -26.73 -37.39 -50.84
CA HIS A 501 -27.29 -37.59 -52.17
C HIS A 501 -26.23 -38.13 -53.12
N VAL A 502 -26.58 -39.17 -53.86
CA VAL A 502 -25.70 -39.82 -54.85
C VAL A 502 -26.32 -39.69 -56.22
N GLU A 503 -25.65 -38.96 -57.11
CA GLU A 503 -26.05 -38.80 -58.52
C GLU A 503 -25.17 -39.70 -59.41
N VAL A 504 -25.80 -40.40 -60.36
CA VAL A 504 -25.13 -41.28 -61.32
C VAL A 504 -25.62 -40.96 -62.72
N ASP A 505 -24.74 -40.45 -63.58
CA ASP A 505 -25.10 -40.14 -64.97
C ASP A 505 -25.08 -41.40 -65.86
N ALA A 506 -26.05 -41.48 -66.77
CA ALA A 506 -26.25 -42.65 -67.61
C ALA A 506 -25.10 -42.82 -68.63
N GLY A 507 -24.24 -43.81 -68.39
CA GLY A 507 -23.10 -44.15 -69.23
C GLY A 507 -21.74 -43.84 -68.58
N ASP A 508 -21.74 -43.15 -67.45
CA ASP A 508 -20.51 -42.84 -66.72
C ASP A 508 -20.06 -43.99 -65.78
N LYS A 509 -18.75 -44.08 -65.58
CA LYS A 509 -18.12 -45.04 -64.65
C LYS A 509 -17.99 -44.50 -63.22
N TRP A 510 -18.54 -43.31 -62.97
CA TRP A 510 -18.36 -42.50 -61.77
C TRP A 510 -19.71 -42.11 -61.17
N PHE A 511 -19.75 -41.87 -59.86
CA PHE A 511 -20.89 -41.26 -59.17
C PHE A 511 -20.45 -40.00 -58.43
N ASN A 512 -21.37 -39.05 -58.25
CA ASN A 512 -21.15 -37.80 -57.52
C ASN A 512 -21.86 -37.86 -56.16
N LEU A 513 -21.12 -37.68 -55.06
CA LEU A 513 -21.65 -37.63 -53.70
C LEU A 513 -21.78 -36.18 -53.24
N LYS A 514 -22.96 -35.81 -52.74
CA LYS A 514 -23.21 -34.55 -52.00
C LYS A 514 -23.60 -34.91 -50.57
N LEU A 515 -22.92 -34.32 -49.59
CA LEU A 515 -23.23 -34.47 -48.16
C LEU A 515 -23.63 -33.10 -47.61
N GLY A 516 -24.74 -33.03 -46.89
CA GLY A 516 -25.19 -31.80 -46.25
C GLY A 516 -25.76 -32.01 -44.86
N VAL A 517 -25.91 -30.92 -44.12
CA VAL A 517 -26.55 -30.90 -42.81
C VAL A 517 -27.43 -29.67 -42.67
N ASP A 518 -28.55 -29.84 -41.98
CA ASP A 518 -29.46 -28.74 -41.66
C ASP A 518 -28.85 -27.87 -40.54
N ILE A 519 -28.78 -26.56 -40.76
CA ILE A 519 -28.16 -25.59 -39.85
C ILE A 519 -29.23 -24.89 -38.98
N ASP A 520 -30.45 -24.79 -39.46
CA ASP A 520 -31.57 -24.15 -38.77
C ASP A 520 -32.90 -24.87 -39.03
N SER A 521 -33.94 -24.46 -38.30
CA SER A 521 -35.30 -24.95 -38.50
C SER A 521 -35.99 -24.40 -39.77
N GLU A 522 -35.36 -23.45 -40.47
CA GLU A 522 -35.88 -22.83 -41.70
C GLU A 522 -35.44 -23.57 -42.97
N GLY A 523 -34.61 -24.62 -42.83
CA GLY A 523 -34.23 -25.53 -43.90
C GLY A 523 -32.95 -25.12 -44.64
N GLN A 524 -32.13 -24.24 -44.05
CA GLN A 524 -30.81 -23.93 -44.60
C GLN A 524 -29.87 -25.14 -44.48
N GLN A 525 -29.31 -25.58 -45.60
CA GLN A 525 -28.38 -26.71 -45.65
C GLN A 525 -26.94 -26.26 -45.89
N LEU A 526 -26.02 -26.75 -45.06
CA LEU A 526 -24.59 -26.62 -45.28
C LEU A 526 -24.09 -27.78 -46.12
N ASN A 527 -23.42 -27.51 -47.24
CA ASN A 527 -22.65 -28.56 -47.93
C ASN A 527 -21.42 -28.89 -47.09
N LEU A 528 -21.39 -30.09 -46.52
CA LEU A 528 -20.37 -30.51 -45.57
C LEU A 528 -19.08 -30.94 -46.25
N LEU A 529 -19.08 -31.40 -47.51
CA LEU A 529 -17.85 -31.91 -48.14
C LEU A 529 -16.74 -30.85 -48.23
N PRO A 530 -16.98 -29.62 -48.72
CA PRO A 530 -15.96 -28.57 -48.72
C PRO A 530 -15.43 -28.25 -47.33
N VAL A 531 -16.33 -28.22 -46.33
CA VAL A 531 -15.98 -27.95 -44.93
C VAL A 531 -15.10 -29.05 -44.36
N LEU A 532 -15.45 -30.32 -44.58
CA LEU A 532 -14.66 -31.48 -44.16
C LEU A 532 -13.28 -31.49 -44.83
N LEU A 533 -13.21 -31.13 -46.11
CA LEU A 533 -11.93 -31.01 -46.82
C LEU A 533 -11.08 -29.87 -46.27
N GLU A 534 -11.67 -28.73 -45.95
CA GLU A 534 -10.96 -27.62 -45.33
C GLU A 534 -10.41 -28.03 -43.96
N ILE A 535 -11.20 -28.71 -43.14
CA ILE A 535 -10.77 -29.27 -41.85
C ILE A 535 -9.58 -30.22 -42.04
N LEU A 536 -9.63 -31.12 -43.03
CA LEU A 536 -8.51 -32.02 -43.35
C LEU A 536 -7.27 -31.25 -43.80
N GLN A 537 -7.41 -30.22 -44.62
CA GLN A 537 -6.29 -29.40 -45.10
C GLN A 537 -5.65 -28.56 -43.99
N GLN A 538 -6.44 -28.11 -43.02
CA GLN A 538 -5.96 -27.36 -41.85
C GLN A 538 -5.15 -28.25 -40.90
N HIS A 539 -5.37 -29.57 -40.91
CA HIS A 539 -4.59 -30.51 -40.12
C HIS A 539 -3.45 -31.11 -40.96
N SER A 540 -2.21 -30.81 -40.60
CA SER A 540 -1.01 -31.31 -41.32
C SER A 540 -0.94 -32.85 -41.43
N ARG A 541 -1.71 -33.58 -40.62
CA ARG A 541 -1.77 -35.05 -40.57
C ARG A 541 -3.19 -35.53 -40.18
N PRO A 542 -3.80 -36.50 -40.89
CA PRO A 542 -5.12 -37.04 -40.56
C PRO A 542 -5.22 -37.66 -39.15
N GLU A 543 -4.12 -38.22 -38.63
CA GLU A 543 -4.11 -38.83 -37.29
C GLU A 543 -4.37 -37.80 -36.19
N LEU A 544 -3.92 -36.55 -36.37
CA LEU A 544 -4.13 -35.47 -35.39
C LEU A 544 -5.59 -35.02 -35.33
N LEU A 545 -6.27 -34.97 -36.49
CA LEU A 545 -7.70 -34.69 -36.55
C LEU A 545 -8.50 -35.80 -35.86
N ARG A 546 -8.14 -37.06 -36.12
CA ARG A 546 -8.75 -38.22 -35.47
C ARG A 546 -8.55 -38.20 -33.97
N GLU A 547 -7.36 -37.87 -33.48
CA GLU A 547 -7.10 -37.69 -32.05
C GLU A 547 -7.96 -36.56 -31.45
N SER A 548 -8.09 -35.43 -32.14
CA SER A 548 -8.93 -34.30 -31.69
C SER A 548 -10.41 -34.69 -31.58
N LEU A 549 -10.96 -35.37 -32.58
CA LEU A 549 -12.35 -35.84 -32.57
C LEU A 549 -12.63 -36.90 -31.50
N LEU A 550 -11.62 -37.66 -31.08
CA LEU A 550 -11.75 -38.63 -29.97
C LEU A 550 -11.65 -37.98 -28.58
N GLN A 551 -11.08 -36.77 -28.49
CA GLN A 551 -10.90 -36.06 -27.22
C GLN A 551 -12.11 -35.21 -26.82
N SER A 552 -12.93 -34.79 -27.79
CA SER A 552 -14.12 -33.97 -27.55
C SER A 552 -15.36 -34.60 -28.20
N PRO A 553 -16.51 -34.66 -27.49
CA PRO A 553 -17.76 -35.17 -28.08
C PRO A 553 -18.28 -34.30 -29.21
N ASP A 554 -17.93 -33.01 -29.20
CA ASP A 554 -18.40 -32.02 -30.17
C ASP A 554 -17.23 -31.40 -30.94
N TYR A 555 -17.47 -31.10 -32.21
CA TYR A 555 -16.58 -30.37 -33.10
C TYR A 555 -17.29 -29.12 -33.64
N PHE A 556 -16.61 -27.98 -33.64
CA PHE A 556 -17.22 -26.70 -34.02
C PHE A 556 -16.70 -26.21 -35.36
N VAL A 557 -17.62 -25.83 -36.25
CA VAL A 557 -17.32 -25.21 -37.55
C VAL A 557 -17.83 -23.77 -37.55
N GLN A 558 -17.02 -22.83 -38.03
CA GLN A 558 -17.44 -21.45 -38.17
C GLN A 558 -18.36 -21.28 -39.39
N LEU A 559 -19.56 -20.74 -39.15
CA LEU A 559 -20.51 -20.31 -40.16
C LEU A 559 -20.29 -18.83 -40.51
N GLU A 560 -21.06 -18.32 -41.48
CA GLU A 560 -21.11 -16.88 -41.75
C GLU A 560 -21.60 -16.09 -40.51
N GLY A 561 -20.96 -14.95 -40.24
CA GLY A 561 -21.37 -14.01 -39.18
C GLY A 561 -20.96 -14.38 -37.75
N ASP A 562 -19.82 -15.07 -37.56
CA ASP A 562 -19.27 -15.50 -36.26
C ASP A 562 -20.18 -16.45 -35.45
N ARG A 563 -21.12 -17.11 -36.12
CA ARG A 563 -21.87 -18.23 -35.55
C ARG A 563 -21.06 -19.52 -35.67
N LEU A 564 -21.29 -20.44 -34.76
CA LEU A 564 -20.69 -21.77 -34.77
C LEU A 564 -21.75 -22.83 -35.05
N LEU A 565 -21.42 -23.84 -35.85
CA LEU A 565 -22.19 -25.07 -35.98
C LEU A 565 -21.53 -26.15 -35.14
N LYS A 566 -22.27 -26.69 -34.17
CA LYS A 566 -21.85 -27.84 -33.36
C LYS A 566 -22.16 -29.15 -34.10
N LEU A 567 -21.12 -29.92 -34.39
CA LEU A 567 -21.18 -31.23 -35.04
C LEU A 567 -20.79 -32.33 -34.05
N ASP A 568 -21.45 -33.48 -34.14
CA ASP A 568 -21.09 -34.66 -33.36
C ASP A 568 -19.74 -35.25 -33.84
N SER A 569 -18.76 -35.32 -32.95
CA SER A 569 -17.40 -35.76 -33.30
C SER A 569 -17.36 -37.24 -33.70
N ALA A 570 -18.21 -38.09 -33.12
CA ALA A 570 -18.24 -39.52 -33.45
C ALA A 570 -18.74 -39.75 -34.88
N ARG A 571 -19.74 -38.97 -35.30
CA ARG A 571 -20.27 -38.98 -36.66
C ARG A 571 -19.27 -38.40 -37.65
N MET A 572 -18.61 -37.29 -37.30
CA MET A 572 -17.52 -36.71 -38.09
C MET A 572 -16.40 -37.72 -38.31
N LEU A 573 -15.98 -38.41 -37.25
CA LEU A 573 -14.95 -39.44 -37.31
C LEU A 573 -15.31 -40.57 -38.27
N THR A 574 -16.56 -41.06 -38.23
CA THR A 574 -17.04 -42.11 -39.14
C THR A 574 -16.94 -41.68 -40.61
N ILE A 575 -17.29 -40.42 -40.89
CA ILE A 575 -17.22 -39.86 -42.24
C ILE A 575 -15.77 -39.69 -42.68
N PHE A 576 -14.89 -39.21 -41.81
CA PHE A 576 -13.47 -39.08 -42.12
C PHE A 576 -12.77 -40.42 -42.33
N ASP A 577 -13.02 -41.42 -41.50
CA ASP A 577 -12.48 -42.77 -41.69
C ASP A 577 -12.90 -43.31 -43.07
N THR A 578 -14.16 -43.11 -43.46
CA THR A 578 -14.67 -43.47 -44.80
C THR A 578 -13.96 -42.66 -45.91
N LEU A 579 -13.81 -41.35 -45.76
CA LEU A 579 -13.17 -40.50 -46.76
C LEU A 579 -11.68 -40.79 -46.91
N LEU A 580 -10.95 -41.10 -45.83
CA LEU A 580 -9.54 -41.47 -45.86
C LEU A 580 -9.33 -42.82 -46.54
N GLU A 581 -10.21 -43.80 -46.28
CA GLU A 581 -10.20 -45.08 -47.01
C GLU A 581 -10.37 -44.87 -48.53
N LEU A 582 -11.12 -43.83 -48.92
CA LEU A 582 -11.35 -43.47 -50.32
C LEU A 582 -10.28 -42.54 -50.92
N TYR A 583 -9.61 -41.71 -50.12
CA TYR A 583 -8.67 -40.66 -50.54
C TYR A 583 -7.28 -41.19 -50.93
N ASP A 584 -6.89 -42.40 -50.52
CA ASP A 584 -5.66 -43.09 -50.97
C ASP A 584 -5.56 -43.28 -52.51
N ARG A 585 -6.50 -42.71 -53.29
CA ARG A 585 -6.64 -42.80 -54.76
C ARG A 585 -6.96 -41.49 -55.52
N ASP A 586 -6.97 -40.31 -54.87
CA ASP A 586 -7.07 -38.94 -55.46
C ASP A 586 -8.28 -38.66 -56.42
N PRO A 587 -9.49 -38.29 -55.92
CA PRO A 587 -10.72 -38.31 -56.73
C PRO A 587 -11.60 -37.02 -56.82
N LEU A 588 -11.14 -35.80 -56.51
CA LEU A 588 -12.03 -34.62 -56.51
C LEU A 588 -12.28 -34.00 -57.91
N ASN A 589 -13.53 -33.60 -58.19
CA ASN A 589 -13.91 -32.85 -59.40
C ASN A 589 -14.01 -31.32 -59.16
N GLN A 590 -14.21 -30.54 -60.24
CA GLN A 590 -14.23 -29.07 -60.19
C GLN A 590 -15.42 -28.46 -59.41
N ASP A 591 -16.46 -29.25 -59.10
CA ASP A 591 -17.66 -28.80 -58.39
C ASP A 591 -17.66 -29.21 -56.90
N GLY A 592 -16.53 -29.73 -56.39
CA GLY A 592 -16.40 -30.18 -54.99
C GLY A 592 -17.04 -31.54 -54.71
N GLY A 593 -17.36 -32.32 -55.75
CA GLY A 593 -17.86 -33.69 -55.65
C GLY A 593 -16.74 -34.72 -55.68
N LEU A 594 -16.95 -35.85 -54.99
CA LEU A 594 -16.00 -36.97 -54.93
C LEU A 594 -16.32 -37.99 -56.05
N LEU A 595 -15.39 -38.22 -56.99
CA LEU A 595 -15.53 -39.15 -58.12
C LEU A 595 -15.01 -40.55 -57.76
N LEU A 596 -15.90 -41.54 -57.65
CA LEU A 596 -15.52 -42.93 -57.34
C LEU A 596 -15.78 -43.89 -58.50
N SER A 597 -14.79 -44.74 -58.80
CA SER A 597 -14.86 -45.72 -59.90
C SER A 597 -15.66 -46.96 -59.49
N ARG A 598 -16.56 -47.44 -60.36
CA ARG A 598 -17.42 -48.63 -60.14
C ARG A 598 -16.71 -49.96 -59.83
N HIS A 599 -15.37 -50.04 -59.86
CA HIS A 599 -14.62 -51.30 -59.69
C HIS A 599 -14.02 -51.54 -58.29
N GLN A 600 -14.45 -50.80 -57.27
CA GLN A 600 -14.06 -51.05 -55.87
C GLN A 600 -15.27 -51.18 -54.94
N GLY A 601 -16.21 -52.04 -55.33
CA GLY A 601 -17.20 -52.61 -54.41
C GLY A 601 -16.69 -53.94 -53.85
#